data_AF-A0A1W9QXZ0-F1
#
_entry.id   AF-A0A1W9QXZ0-F1
#
_cell.length_a   1.000
_cell.length_b   1.000
_cell.length_c   1.000
_cell.angle_alpha   90.00
_cell.angle_beta   90.00
_cell.angle_gamma   90.00
#
_symmetry.space_group_name_H-M   'P 1'
#
loop_
_entity.id
_entity.type
_entity.pdbx_description
1 polymer ?
#
loop_
_entity_poly.entity_id
_entity_poly.type
_entity_poly.pdbx_seq_one_letter_code
_entity_poly.pdbx_strand_id
1 'polypeptide(L)'
;MTLLQPQNKISDVWLKASVVGSLWASVEIILGSFFHNLRIPFAGTILAMNSVALMVAFHQIWNVKGLFWRAGLICALLKSISPSAILIGPMTGIFAEALLMELSIRVFSRNILGYVIGGALALSSAIAHKIVTLLVYYGFDFVTVLVNLYDYAVRQIGYPDLKPKTAIWFLLGIYIFLGIVSSIFGFAIGRKAAKTPTGDDQPARISINTDKKLFELDKGQKFSVKALFLHIFAVAVCLVLINKYSFELGFLFIAFYVSFSIYYYKRSMRHLKRPFFWVQVLLLTMLATIFFNGFQHGNFFDPQGLMVGIKMNVRAILIVVGFSAISVELRNPVVKSVLSRRGFSQLYLSVGLAFSALPSVVEQFTKPKQFLRRPFHTLSSVLLQADRLFSLFRESINKPGVFILTGEKHEGKTTFALNLAEALQKKGFATGGFVAPGKIEDNRRSEFDILDLKTGAQKPLCSIYNQVGDKIGPFRFYTEGQKFGKEILGPAHLEGCDIVFIDEVGPLEMKGQGWSPDIETLLQNPSRPHIWVIRKGLVGEAIQKWGLMDVLVFDINVDKAETVLGSVLQRINKNPGETPSPG
;
A
#
# COMPACT_ATOMS: atom_id res chain seq x y z
N MET A 1 -24.57 4.31 10.64
CA MET A 1 -24.38 5.62 10.01
C MET A 1 -22.91 5.75 9.61
N THR A 2 -22.58 5.29 8.41
CA THR A 2 -21.20 5.35 7.87
C THR A 2 -21.32 5.94 6.48
N LEU A 3 -21.46 7.27 6.43
CA LEU A 3 -21.32 8.03 5.20
C LEU A 3 -19.90 7.78 4.68
N LEU A 4 -19.76 6.84 3.74
CA LEU A 4 -18.59 6.77 2.88
C LEU A 4 -18.64 8.05 2.05
N GLN A 5 -18.00 9.11 2.55
CA GLN A 5 -17.89 10.38 1.82
C GLN A 5 -17.06 10.18 0.53
N PRO A 6 -17.27 11.00 -0.51
CA PRO A 6 -16.69 10.78 -1.82
C PRO A 6 -15.17 10.64 -1.72
N GLN A 7 -14.62 9.56 -2.26
CA GLN A 7 -13.17 9.40 -2.31
C GLN A 7 -12.60 10.55 -3.15
N ASN A 8 -11.75 11.37 -2.53
CA ASN A 8 -11.03 12.42 -3.22
C ASN A 8 -10.17 11.80 -4.31
N LYS A 9 -10.31 12.29 -5.55
CA LYS A 9 -9.45 11.96 -6.69
C LYS A 9 -7.98 11.98 -6.23
N ILE A 10 -7.22 10.92 -6.51
CA ILE A 10 -5.80 10.89 -6.16
C ILE A 10 -5.12 12.09 -6.84
N SER A 11 -4.24 12.79 -6.14
CA SER A 11 -3.44 13.82 -6.82
C SER A 11 -2.43 13.16 -7.74
N ASP A 12 -2.06 13.82 -8.83
CA ASP A 12 -1.06 13.34 -9.78
C ASP A 12 0.29 13.00 -9.11
N VAL A 13 0.68 13.77 -8.08
CA VAL A 13 1.91 13.54 -7.32
C VAL A 13 1.87 12.21 -6.55
N TRP A 14 0.73 11.92 -5.92
CA TRP A 14 0.50 10.67 -5.20
C TRP A 14 0.43 9.48 -6.16
N LEU A 15 -0.17 9.66 -7.34
CA LEU A 15 -0.21 8.65 -8.39
C LEU A 15 1.18 8.31 -8.93
N LYS A 16 2.00 9.32 -9.24
CA LYS A 16 3.42 9.11 -9.61
C LYS A 16 4.20 8.46 -8.49
N ALA A 17 3.98 8.88 -7.24
CA ALA A 17 4.61 8.28 -6.08
C ALA A 17 4.21 6.80 -5.89
N SER A 18 2.98 6.40 -6.21
CA SER A 18 2.57 4.99 -6.24
C SER A 18 3.40 4.17 -7.21
N VAL A 19 3.62 4.68 -8.42
CA VAL A 19 4.40 3.98 -9.45
C VAL A 19 5.86 3.84 -9.02
N VAL A 20 6.49 4.95 -8.61
CA VAL A 20 7.89 4.93 -8.13
C VAL A 20 8.01 4.02 -6.91
N GLY A 21 7.07 4.12 -5.97
CA GLY A 21 7.02 3.31 -4.75
C GLY A 21 6.86 1.81 -5.02
N SER A 22 6.00 1.41 -5.98
CA SER A 22 5.84 0.00 -6.35
C SER A 22 7.07 -0.56 -7.05
N LEU A 23 7.66 0.20 -7.97
CA LEU A 23 8.86 -0.24 -8.71
C LEU A 23 10.07 -0.34 -7.77
N TRP A 24 10.23 0.64 -6.89
CA TRP A 24 11.25 0.63 -5.85
C TRP A 24 11.06 -0.56 -4.89
N ALA A 25 9.84 -0.77 -4.37
CA ALA A 25 9.55 -1.89 -3.49
C ALA A 25 9.83 -3.24 -4.15
N SER A 26 9.50 -3.41 -5.43
CA SER A 26 9.83 -4.63 -6.19
C SER A 26 11.33 -4.89 -6.24
N VAL A 27 12.14 -3.88 -6.59
CA VAL A 27 13.60 -4.00 -6.61
C VAL A 27 14.13 -4.35 -5.21
N GLU A 28 13.62 -3.68 -4.18
CA GLU A 28 14.02 -3.85 -2.78
C GLU A 28 13.65 -5.24 -2.23
N ILE A 29 12.53 -5.81 -2.64
CA ILE A 29 12.08 -7.16 -2.23
C ILE A 29 12.89 -8.24 -2.97
N ILE A 30 13.11 -8.07 -4.28
CA ILE A 30 13.83 -9.05 -5.10
C ILE A 30 15.31 -9.09 -4.76
N LEU A 31 15.99 -7.94 -4.78
CA LEU A 31 17.40 -7.88 -4.43
C LEU A 31 17.62 -8.21 -2.96
N GLY A 32 16.74 -7.76 -2.07
CA GLY A 32 16.85 -8.05 -0.64
C GLY A 32 16.73 -9.55 -0.34
N SER A 33 15.75 -10.23 -0.92
CA SER A 33 15.60 -11.68 -0.75
C SER A 33 16.75 -12.45 -1.40
N PHE A 34 17.20 -12.03 -2.59
CA PHE A 34 18.33 -12.64 -3.29
C PHE A 34 19.63 -12.54 -2.49
N PHE A 35 19.98 -11.35 -2.00
CA PHE A 35 21.19 -11.15 -1.19
C PHE A 35 21.14 -11.88 0.16
N HIS A 36 19.96 -11.91 0.79
CA HIS A 36 19.77 -12.67 2.02
C HIS A 36 19.97 -14.18 1.78
N ASN A 37 19.45 -14.71 0.68
CA ASN A 37 19.61 -16.12 0.33
C ASN A 37 21.07 -16.49 -0.01
N LEU A 38 21.81 -15.57 -0.63
CA LEU A 38 23.24 -15.75 -0.91
C LEU A 38 24.18 -15.37 0.26
N ARG A 39 23.64 -14.85 1.37
CA ARG A 39 24.41 -14.32 2.51
C ARG A 39 25.50 -13.31 2.10
N ILE A 40 25.19 -12.45 1.12
CA ILE A 40 26.12 -11.44 0.65
C ILE A 40 26.36 -10.40 1.77
N PRO A 41 27.62 -10.12 2.15
CA PRO A 41 27.92 -9.09 3.14
C PRO A 41 27.53 -7.71 2.58
N PHE A 42 27.16 -6.79 3.47
CA PHE A 42 26.76 -5.42 3.11
C PHE A 42 25.56 -5.32 2.14
N ALA A 43 24.70 -6.35 2.10
CA ALA A 43 23.47 -6.34 1.29
C ALA A 43 22.64 -5.06 1.48
N GLY A 44 22.52 -4.55 2.71
CA GLY A 44 21.82 -3.30 3.01
C GLY A 44 22.41 -2.07 2.32
N THR A 45 23.74 -1.98 2.25
CA THR A 45 24.44 -0.88 1.56
C THR A 45 24.17 -0.92 0.06
N ILE A 46 24.19 -2.12 -0.54
CA ILE A 46 23.88 -2.29 -1.97
C ILE A 46 22.43 -1.90 -2.26
N LEU A 47 21.49 -2.24 -1.38
CA LEU A 47 20.09 -1.84 -1.50
C LEU A 47 19.92 -0.31 -1.40
N ALA A 48 20.58 0.34 -0.44
CA ALA A 48 20.59 1.81 -0.33
C ALA A 48 21.20 2.49 -1.57
N MET A 49 22.27 1.94 -2.12
CA MET A 49 22.88 2.41 -3.37
C MET A 49 21.91 2.36 -4.56
N ASN A 50 21.15 1.27 -4.68
CA ASN A 50 20.12 1.14 -5.72
C ASN A 50 18.95 2.09 -5.47
N SER A 51 18.54 2.26 -4.21
CA SER A 51 17.49 3.18 -3.80
C SER A 51 17.81 4.63 -4.19
N VAL A 52 19.02 5.11 -3.89
CA VAL A 52 19.48 6.45 -4.29
C VAL A 52 19.53 6.58 -5.81
N ALA A 53 20.13 5.61 -6.53
CA ALA A 53 20.20 5.66 -7.98
C ALA A 53 18.80 5.71 -8.63
N LEU A 54 17.88 4.89 -8.13
CA LEU A 54 16.51 4.80 -8.64
C LEU A 54 15.72 6.09 -8.35
N MET A 55 15.80 6.65 -7.14
CA MET A 55 15.19 7.93 -6.81
C MET A 55 15.69 9.04 -7.74
N VAL A 56 17.02 9.19 -7.90
CA VAL A 56 17.59 10.22 -8.78
C VAL A 56 17.14 10.02 -10.23
N ALA A 57 17.11 8.78 -10.72
CA ALA A 57 16.70 8.47 -12.07
C ALA A 57 15.22 8.81 -12.34
N PHE A 58 14.33 8.45 -11.42
CA PHE A 58 12.91 8.79 -11.52
C PHE A 58 12.66 10.30 -11.50
N HIS A 59 13.44 11.06 -10.73
CA HIS A 59 13.28 12.51 -10.68
C HIS A 59 13.79 13.21 -11.95
N GLN A 60 14.62 12.55 -12.77
CA GLN A 60 14.95 13.05 -14.12
C GLN A 60 13.75 12.96 -15.07
N ILE A 61 12.90 11.95 -14.89
CA ILE A 61 11.72 11.70 -15.74
C ILE A 61 10.52 12.51 -15.21
N TRP A 62 10.23 12.41 -13.92
CA TRP A 62 9.10 13.07 -13.26
C TRP A 62 9.56 14.10 -12.25
N ASN A 63 9.64 15.35 -12.71
CA ASN A 63 10.17 16.47 -11.95
C ASN A 63 9.12 17.10 -10.99
N VAL A 64 8.67 16.31 -10.00
CA VAL A 64 7.57 16.70 -9.10
C VAL A 64 8.06 16.90 -7.66
N LYS A 65 7.71 18.05 -7.06
CA LYS A 65 8.10 18.36 -5.67
C LYS A 65 7.46 17.36 -4.70
N GLY A 66 8.27 16.81 -3.78
CA GLY A 66 7.78 15.84 -2.80
C GLY A 66 7.54 14.44 -3.35
N LEU A 67 8.11 14.09 -4.49
CA LEU A 67 8.04 12.73 -5.03
C LEU A 67 8.80 11.74 -4.12
N PHE A 68 10.00 12.12 -3.64
CA PHE A 68 10.87 11.21 -2.88
C PHE A 68 10.24 10.74 -1.58
N TRP A 69 9.81 11.64 -0.71
CA TRP A 69 9.26 11.24 0.58
C TRP A 69 7.96 10.41 0.44
N ARG A 70 7.13 10.71 -0.57
CA ARG A 70 5.89 9.94 -0.83
C ARG A 70 6.21 8.55 -1.36
N ALA A 71 7.10 8.46 -2.36
CA ALA A 71 7.52 7.18 -2.92
C ALA A 71 8.25 6.31 -1.89
N GLY A 72 9.12 6.92 -1.07
CA GLY A 72 9.81 6.26 0.03
C GLY A 72 8.89 5.80 1.15
N LEU A 73 7.84 6.56 1.46
CA LEU A 73 6.80 6.13 2.41
C LEU A 73 6.02 4.93 1.86
N ILE A 74 5.64 4.96 0.58
CA ILE A 74 4.93 3.85 -0.07
C ILE A 74 5.82 2.61 -0.14
N CYS A 75 7.07 2.73 -0.60
CA CYS A 75 8.06 1.65 -0.61
C CYS A 75 8.29 1.09 0.79
N ALA A 76 8.49 2.00 1.75
CA ALA A 76 8.32 1.87 3.19
C ALA A 76 7.31 0.79 3.59
N LEU A 77 6.05 1.13 3.36
CA LEU A 77 4.88 0.35 3.75
C LEU A 77 4.73 -0.94 2.94
N LEU A 78 5.11 -0.98 1.67
CA LEU A 78 5.09 -2.22 0.91
C LEU A 78 6.12 -3.22 1.45
N LYS A 79 7.27 -2.74 1.93
CA LYS A 79 8.27 -3.59 2.56
C LYS A 79 7.72 -4.25 3.83
N SER A 80 6.98 -3.57 4.73
CA SER A 80 6.39 -4.22 5.94
C SER A 80 5.44 -5.35 5.59
N ILE A 81 4.71 -5.22 4.49
CA ILE A 81 3.68 -6.18 4.08
C ILE A 81 4.33 -7.44 3.49
N SER A 82 5.63 -7.40 3.20
CA SER A 82 6.40 -8.57 2.76
C SER A 82 6.47 -9.65 3.87
N PRO A 83 6.41 -10.96 3.53
CA PRO A 83 6.34 -12.07 4.51
C PRO A 83 7.52 -12.19 5.50
N SER A 84 8.58 -11.41 5.37
CA SER A 84 9.76 -11.47 6.23
C SER A 84 9.47 -10.83 7.61
N ALA A 85 9.40 -11.63 8.67
CA ALA A 85 8.61 -11.33 9.87
C ALA A 85 9.07 -10.21 10.86
N ILE A 86 10.08 -9.37 10.61
CA ILE A 86 10.49 -8.31 11.57
C ILE A 86 11.10 -7.12 10.82
N LEU A 87 10.32 -6.08 10.50
CA LEU A 87 10.68 -5.13 9.41
C LEU A 87 10.76 -3.64 9.76
N ILE A 88 10.63 -3.23 11.02
CA ILE A 88 10.71 -1.79 11.35
C ILE A 88 12.09 -1.20 10.97
N GLY A 89 13.16 -1.99 11.08
CA GLY A 89 14.52 -1.58 10.72
C GLY A 89 14.65 -1.17 9.24
N PRO A 90 14.51 -2.10 8.27
CA PRO A 90 14.60 -1.75 6.85
C PRO A 90 13.64 -0.63 6.42
N MET A 91 12.42 -0.59 6.97
CA MET A 91 11.44 0.43 6.62
C MET A 91 11.85 1.84 7.02
N THR A 92 12.36 1.99 8.24
CA THR A 92 12.81 3.29 8.75
C THR A 92 14.08 3.75 8.02
N GLY A 93 14.94 2.83 7.58
CA GLY A 93 16.07 3.13 6.70
C GLY A 93 15.64 3.69 5.35
N ILE A 94 14.81 2.96 4.61
CA ILE A 94 14.27 3.38 3.29
C ILE A 94 13.60 4.75 3.39
N PHE A 95 12.79 4.97 4.42
CA PHE A 95 12.11 6.25 4.60
C PHE A 95 13.07 7.39 4.96
N ALA A 96 14.09 7.13 5.78
CA ALA A 96 15.13 8.11 6.10
C ALA A 96 15.93 8.52 4.87
N GLU A 97 16.33 7.56 4.03
CA GLU A 97 17.00 7.82 2.74
C GLU A 97 16.16 8.77 1.86
N ALA A 98 14.86 8.49 1.73
CA ALA A 98 13.94 9.31 0.94
C ALA A 98 13.76 10.73 1.51
N LEU A 99 13.68 10.87 2.84
CA LEU A 99 13.56 12.18 3.50
C LEU A 99 14.83 13.03 3.34
N LEU A 100 16.00 12.43 3.45
CA LEU A 100 17.28 13.13 3.28
C LEU A 100 17.50 13.54 1.82
N MET A 101 17.13 12.69 0.87
CA MET A 101 17.09 13.05 -0.55
C MET A 101 16.15 14.23 -0.80
N GLU A 102 14.92 14.19 -0.26
CA GLU A 102 13.94 15.26 -0.41
C GLU A 102 14.44 16.58 0.21
N LEU A 103 15.02 16.51 1.41
CA LEU A 103 15.58 17.67 2.10
C LEU A 103 16.70 18.30 1.28
N SER A 104 17.63 17.49 0.76
CA SER A 104 18.73 17.98 -0.07
C SER A 104 18.24 18.68 -1.33
N ILE A 105 17.26 18.12 -2.05
CA ILE A 105 16.70 18.75 -3.25
C ILE A 105 15.92 20.03 -2.93
N ARG A 106 15.29 20.14 -1.76
CA ARG A 106 14.64 21.38 -1.34
C ARG A 106 15.65 22.50 -1.05
N VAL A 107 16.80 22.16 -0.46
CA VAL A 107 17.83 23.12 -0.07
C VAL A 107 18.71 23.52 -1.27
N PHE A 108 19.27 22.54 -1.98
CA PHE A 108 20.25 22.75 -3.05
C PHE A 108 19.63 22.80 -4.46
N SER A 109 18.30 22.75 -4.53
CA SER A 109 17.54 22.72 -5.78
C SER A 109 17.85 21.49 -6.65
N ARG A 110 17.33 21.50 -7.88
CA ARG A 110 17.27 20.35 -8.79
C ARG A 110 18.49 20.26 -9.70
N ASN A 111 19.68 20.41 -9.14
CA ASN A 111 20.95 20.30 -9.87
C ASN A 111 21.70 19.03 -9.44
N ILE A 112 22.81 18.73 -10.14
CA ILE A 112 23.65 17.59 -9.80
C ILE A 112 24.15 17.66 -8.34
N LEU A 113 24.42 18.87 -7.83
CA LEU A 113 24.86 19.07 -6.44
C LEU A 113 23.81 18.60 -5.43
N GLY A 114 22.54 18.95 -5.62
CA GLY A 114 21.45 18.52 -4.76
C GLY A 114 21.26 17.00 -4.75
N TYR A 115 21.42 16.33 -5.90
CA TYR A 115 21.41 14.87 -5.96
C TYR A 115 22.62 14.25 -5.26
N VAL A 116 23.81 14.76 -5.52
CA VAL A 116 25.07 14.24 -4.96
C VAL A 116 25.12 14.40 -3.45
N ILE A 117 24.79 15.59 -2.93
CA ILE A 117 24.69 15.84 -1.48
C ILE A 117 23.59 14.97 -0.87
N GLY A 118 22.44 14.86 -1.55
CA GLY A 118 21.33 14.03 -1.11
C GLY A 118 21.71 12.56 -0.99
N GLY A 119 22.37 12.01 -2.01
CA GLY A 119 22.81 10.62 -2.00
C GLY A 119 23.90 10.34 -0.98
N ALA A 120 24.84 11.28 -0.79
CA ALA A 120 25.85 11.19 0.27
C ALA A 120 25.19 11.12 1.66
N LEU A 121 24.22 12.00 1.94
CA LEU A 121 23.48 12.01 3.21
C LEU A 121 22.62 10.75 3.36
N ALA A 122 21.90 10.35 2.32
CA ALA A 122 21.03 9.17 2.32
C ALA A 122 21.83 7.89 2.62
N LEU A 123 22.95 7.64 1.95
CA LEU A 123 23.78 6.48 2.25
C LEU A 123 24.42 6.58 3.64
N SER A 124 24.94 7.74 4.01
CA SER A 124 25.52 7.96 5.35
C SER A 124 24.51 7.69 6.47
N SER A 125 23.22 7.92 6.21
CA SER A 125 22.15 7.63 7.16
C SER A 125 22.04 6.15 7.53
N ALA A 126 22.51 5.22 6.68
CA ALA A 126 22.53 3.80 7.01
C ALA A 126 23.45 3.48 8.20
N ILE A 127 24.57 4.19 8.33
CA ILE A 127 25.47 4.07 9.49
C ILE A 127 24.76 4.61 10.74
N ALA A 128 24.19 5.81 10.66
CA ALA A 128 23.47 6.42 11.77
C ALA A 128 22.29 5.55 12.22
N HIS A 129 21.52 5.03 11.27
CA HIS A 129 20.41 4.11 11.52
C HIS A 129 20.87 2.83 12.20
N LYS A 130 21.98 2.24 11.77
CA LYS A 130 22.58 1.06 12.41
C LYS A 130 22.99 1.35 13.86
N ILE A 131 23.65 2.49 14.10
CA ILE A 131 24.07 2.92 15.44
C ILE A 131 22.84 3.12 16.34
N VAL A 132 21.86 3.90 15.90
CA VAL A 132 20.63 4.15 16.66
C VAL A 132 19.90 2.85 16.96
N THR A 133 19.77 1.97 15.97
CA THR A 133 19.13 0.66 16.14
C THR A 133 19.83 -0.17 17.21
N LEU A 134 21.16 -0.28 17.15
CA LEU A 134 21.95 -1.00 18.15
C LEU A 134 21.82 -0.39 19.55
N LEU A 135 21.81 0.94 19.66
CA LEU A 135 21.61 1.64 20.93
C LEU A 135 20.19 1.44 21.50
N VAL A 136 19.16 1.36 20.64
CA VAL A 136 17.79 1.07 21.07
C VAL A 136 17.70 -0.35 21.63
N TYR A 137 18.24 -1.35 20.93
CA TYR A 137 18.20 -2.76 21.34
C TYR A 137 19.07 -3.04 22.58
N TYR A 138 20.32 -2.60 22.57
CA TYR A 138 21.32 -3.03 23.55
C TYR A 138 21.72 -1.94 24.56
N GLY A 139 21.41 -0.67 24.32
CA GLY A 139 21.77 0.42 25.21
C GLY A 139 23.22 0.90 25.07
N PHE A 140 23.62 1.82 25.95
CA PHE A 140 24.96 2.43 25.91
C PHE A 140 26.07 1.48 26.37
N ASP A 141 25.77 0.51 27.24
CA ASP A 141 26.75 -0.48 27.70
C ASP A 141 27.34 -1.29 26.54
N PHE A 142 26.55 -1.49 25.48
CA PHE A 142 27.02 -2.12 24.24
C PHE A 142 28.15 -1.34 23.56
N VAL A 143 28.13 -0.01 23.65
CA VAL A 143 29.20 0.83 23.08
C VAL A 143 30.51 0.57 23.81
N THR A 144 30.48 0.43 25.13
CA THR A 144 31.66 0.09 25.94
C THR A 144 32.25 -1.25 25.51
N VAL A 145 31.41 -2.29 25.38
CA VAL A 145 31.82 -3.62 24.91
C VAL A 145 32.43 -3.54 23.51
N LEU A 146 31.83 -2.77 22.58
CA LEU A 146 32.35 -2.59 21.23
C LEU A 146 33.68 -1.84 21.18
N VAL A 147 33.85 -0.78 21.97
CA VAL A 147 35.10 -0.02 22.04
C VAL A 147 36.21 -0.92 22.58
N ASN A 148 35.96 -1.67 23.65
CA ASN A 148 36.95 -2.58 24.22
C ASN A 148 37.30 -3.74 23.26
N LEU A 149 36.31 -4.27 22.54
CA LEU A 149 36.54 -5.27 21.48
C LEU A 149 37.38 -4.71 20.33
N TYR A 150 37.11 -3.47 19.92
CA TYR A 150 37.87 -2.78 18.89
C TYR A 150 39.32 -2.55 19.33
N ASP A 151 39.53 -2.02 20.54
CA ASP A 151 40.87 -1.78 21.09
C ASP A 151 41.67 -3.09 21.19
N TYR A 152 41.02 -4.20 21.56
CA TYR A 152 41.62 -5.53 21.53
C TYR A 152 42.03 -5.93 20.10
N ALA A 153 41.13 -5.80 19.12
CA ALA A 153 41.41 -6.16 17.73
C ALA A 153 42.55 -5.33 17.13
N VAL A 154 42.58 -4.04 17.40
CA VAL A 154 43.59 -3.11 16.89
C VAL A 154 44.97 -3.39 17.48
N ARG A 155 45.05 -3.79 18.77
CA ARG A 155 46.29 -4.27 19.38
C ARG A 155 46.82 -5.54 18.71
N GLN A 156 45.93 -6.47 18.31
CA GLN A 156 46.31 -7.70 17.62
C GLN A 156 46.80 -7.46 16.19
N ILE A 157 46.26 -6.44 15.50
CA ILE A 157 46.66 -6.07 14.12
C ILE A 157 47.96 -5.22 14.14
N GLY A 158 48.40 -4.75 15.31
CA GLY A 158 49.66 -4.00 15.47
C GLY A 158 49.54 -2.49 15.27
N TYR A 159 48.33 -1.91 15.36
CA TYR A 159 48.11 -0.46 15.20
C TYR A 159 47.43 0.19 16.42
N PRO A 160 47.94 0.01 17.66
CA PRO A 160 47.24 0.38 18.91
C PRO A 160 46.76 1.84 18.99
N ASP A 161 47.37 2.76 18.24
CA ASP A 161 47.01 4.18 18.22
C ASP A 161 45.79 4.51 17.34
N LEU A 162 45.27 3.54 16.58
CA LEU A 162 44.09 3.75 15.75
C LEU A 162 42.85 3.90 16.64
N LYS A 163 42.39 5.14 16.83
CA LYS A 163 41.22 5.44 17.68
C LYS A 163 39.91 4.97 17.01
N PRO A 164 38.91 4.46 17.77
CA PRO A 164 37.61 4.05 17.20
C PRO A 164 36.92 5.12 16.33
N LYS A 165 37.11 6.40 16.68
CA LYS A 165 36.56 7.53 15.92
C LYS A 165 37.11 7.60 14.48
N THR A 166 38.37 7.28 14.25
CA THR A 166 38.96 7.34 12.89
C THR A 166 38.36 6.27 11.99
N ALA A 167 38.10 5.06 12.52
CA ALA A 167 37.40 4.01 11.79
C ALA A 167 35.98 4.41 11.39
N ILE A 168 35.25 5.11 12.27
CA ILE A 168 33.91 5.64 11.96
C ILE A 168 33.98 6.71 10.86
N TRP A 169 34.94 7.63 10.91
CA TRP A 169 35.12 8.65 9.87
C TRP A 169 35.52 8.04 8.52
N PHE A 170 36.39 7.03 8.53
CA PHE A 170 36.76 6.30 7.33
C PHE A 170 35.56 5.58 6.71
N LEU A 171 34.77 4.88 7.54
CA LEU A 171 33.53 4.24 7.10
C LEU A 171 32.54 5.26 6.54
N LEU A 172 32.38 6.41 7.21
CA LEU A 172 31.53 7.50 6.72
C LEU A 172 32.02 8.00 5.35
N GLY A 173 33.32 8.17 5.16
CA GLY A 173 33.92 8.55 3.88
C GLY A 173 33.57 7.58 2.75
N ILE A 174 33.60 6.26 3.02
CA ILE A 174 33.17 5.23 2.06
C ILE A 174 31.68 5.42 1.70
N TYR A 175 30.80 5.61 2.68
CA TYR A 175 29.36 5.76 2.41
C TYR A 175 29.03 7.05 1.68
N ILE A 176 29.73 8.15 1.98
CA ILE A 176 29.66 9.40 1.22
C ILE A 176 30.04 9.12 -0.23
N PHE A 177 31.21 8.51 -0.47
CA PHE A 177 31.67 8.18 -1.82
C PHE A 177 30.67 7.31 -2.59
N LEU A 178 30.16 6.24 -1.98
CA LEU A 178 29.15 5.38 -2.59
C LEU A 178 27.85 6.15 -2.90
N GLY A 179 27.44 7.08 -2.04
CA GLY A 179 26.26 7.92 -2.25
C GLY A 179 26.42 8.88 -3.43
N ILE A 180 27.60 9.47 -3.58
CA ILE A 180 27.97 10.31 -4.72
C ILE A 180 27.91 9.48 -6.02
N VAL A 181 28.57 8.32 -6.04
CA VAL A 181 28.60 7.42 -7.21
C VAL A 181 27.19 6.97 -7.61
N SER A 182 26.38 6.54 -6.65
CA SER A 182 24.97 6.16 -6.90
C SER A 182 24.14 7.30 -7.47
N SER A 183 24.36 8.52 -7.00
CA SER A 183 23.64 9.70 -7.50
C SER A 183 24.00 10.03 -8.94
N ILE A 184 25.30 10.01 -9.26
CA ILE A 184 25.79 10.23 -10.63
C ILE A 184 25.27 9.14 -11.57
N PHE A 185 25.30 7.88 -11.13
CA PHE A 185 24.80 6.75 -11.88
C PHE A 185 23.29 6.86 -12.16
N GLY A 186 22.49 7.18 -11.14
CA GLY A 186 21.06 7.44 -11.28
C GLY A 186 20.75 8.61 -12.21
N PHE A 187 21.53 9.69 -12.13
CA PHE A 187 21.39 10.86 -12.98
C PHE A 187 21.67 10.53 -14.46
N ALA A 188 22.72 9.76 -14.73
CA ALA A 188 23.08 9.32 -16.08
C ALA A 188 22.00 8.40 -16.69
N ILE A 189 21.51 7.42 -15.92
CA ILE A 189 20.43 6.52 -16.35
C ILE A 189 19.15 7.32 -16.62
N GLY A 190 18.73 8.16 -15.67
CA GLY A 190 17.49 8.94 -15.79
C GLY A 190 17.51 9.87 -16.99
N ARG A 191 18.63 10.56 -17.25
CA ARG A 191 18.78 11.41 -18.44
C ARG A 191 18.75 10.63 -19.74
N LYS A 192 19.33 9.43 -19.79
CA LYS A 192 19.27 8.58 -20.98
C LYS A 192 17.84 8.08 -21.22
N ALA A 193 17.19 7.58 -20.17
CA ALA A 193 15.80 7.13 -20.23
C ALA A 193 14.84 8.25 -20.67
N ALA A 194 15.03 9.48 -20.19
CA ALA A 194 14.23 10.63 -20.60
C ALA A 194 14.42 11.04 -22.07
N LYS A 195 15.54 10.65 -22.70
CA LYS A 195 15.84 10.93 -24.12
C LYS A 195 15.44 9.81 -25.07
N THR A 196 15.31 8.58 -24.57
CA THR A 196 14.87 7.44 -25.36
C THR A 196 13.34 7.52 -25.48
N PRO A 197 12.78 7.68 -26.69
CA PRO A 197 11.34 7.59 -26.87
C PRO A 197 10.88 6.22 -26.37
N THR A 198 9.77 6.16 -25.64
CA THR A 198 9.08 4.91 -25.34
C THR A 198 8.60 4.30 -26.66
N GLY A 199 9.48 3.56 -27.33
CA GLY A 199 9.13 2.76 -28.49
C GLY A 199 8.15 1.66 -28.08
N ASP A 200 7.23 1.34 -28.97
CA ASP A 200 6.13 0.37 -28.81
C ASP A 200 6.61 -1.11 -28.68
N ASP A 201 7.91 -1.33 -28.45
CA ASP A 201 8.53 -2.63 -28.28
C ASP A 201 8.10 -3.24 -26.95
N GLN A 202 7.02 -4.02 -27.00
CA GLN A 202 6.35 -4.62 -25.87
C GLN A 202 7.27 -5.46 -24.96
N PRO A 203 7.43 -5.10 -23.67
CA PRO A 203 7.65 -6.06 -22.61
C PRO A 203 6.30 -6.31 -21.91
N ALA A 204 6.02 -7.59 -21.62
CA ALA A 204 4.88 -8.19 -20.92
C ALA A 204 3.78 -7.27 -20.33
N ARG A 205 2.51 -7.60 -20.60
CA ARG A 205 1.31 -6.95 -20.02
C ARG A 205 1.36 -6.97 -18.49
N ILE A 206 1.66 -5.82 -17.88
CA ILE A 206 1.46 -5.63 -16.44
C ILE A 206 -0.05 -5.64 -16.20
N SER A 207 -0.55 -6.68 -15.52
CA SER A 207 -1.93 -6.72 -15.05
C SER A 207 -2.00 -6.19 -13.62
N ILE A 208 -3.06 -5.43 -13.33
CA ILE A 208 -3.43 -5.05 -11.98
C ILE A 208 -4.26 -6.19 -11.41
N ASN A 209 -3.78 -6.82 -10.34
CA ASN A 209 -4.53 -7.87 -9.66
C ASN A 209 -5.41 -7.24 -8.58
N THR A 210 -6.68 -7.00 -8.91
CA THR A 210 -7.67 -6.41 -8.00
C THR A 210 -8.12 -7.38 -6.90
N ASP A 211 -7.86 -8.69 -7.05
CA ASP A 211 -8.34 -9.71 -6.10
C ASP A 211 -7.55 -9.73 -4.79
N LYS A 212 -6.30 -9.24 -4.79
CA LYS A 212 -5.46 -9.22 -3.59
C LYS A 212 -5.73 -7.98 -2.73
N LYS A 213 -6.39 -8.21 -1.58
CA LYS A 213 -6.67 -7.16 -0.59
C LYS A 213 -5.39 -6.66 0.07
N LEU A 214 -5.24 -5.34 0.14
CA LEU A 214 -4.27 -4.69 1.02
C LEU A 214 -4.63 -5.05 2.48
N PHE A 215 -3.72 -5.76 3.16
CA PHE A 215 -3.88 -6.31 4.51
C PHE A 215 -5.02 -7.35 4.63
N GLU A 216 -4.78 -8.58 4.17
CA GLU A 216 -5.65 -9.71 4.54
C GLU A 216 -5.67 -9.87 6.07
N LEU A 217 -6.85 -9.67 6.65
CA LEU A 217 -7.09 -9.85 8.07
C LEU A 217 -7.20 -11.36 8.35
N ASP A 218 -6.36 -11.85 9.24
CA ASP A 218 -6.46 -13.22 9.75
C ASP A 218 -7.77 -13.35 10.54
N LYS A 219 -8.70 -14.19 10.07
CA LYS A 219 -10.06 -14.31 10.63
C LYS A 219 -10.08 -14.71 12.12
N GLY A 220 -8.99 -15.26 12.65
CA GLY A 220 -8.85 -15.67 14.05
C GLY A 220 -8.14 -14.68 14.98
N GLN A 221 -7.59 -13.58 14.48
CA GLN A 221 -6.84 -12.62 15.31
C GLN A 221 -7.77 -11.49 15.79
N LYS A 222 -7.90 -11.33 17.11
CA LYS A 222 -8.58 -10.15 17.69
C LYS A 222 -7.60 -8.97 17.70
N PHE A 223 -8.10 -7.79 17.33
CA PHE A 223 -7.33 -6.55 17.29
C PHE A 223 -7.97 -5.50 18.22
N SER A 224 -7.15 -4.67 18.86
CA SER A 224 -7.60 -3.59 19.74
C SER A 224 -6.72 -2.35 19.64
N VAL A 225 -7.32 -1.21 19.29
CA VAL A 225 -6.60 0.08 19.24
C VAL A 225 -6.11 0.48 20.64
N LYS A 226 -6.85 0.13 21.70
CA LYS A 226 -6.39 0.36 23.08
C LYS A 226 -5.13 -0.47 23.39
N ALA A 227 -5.08 -1.71 22.91
CA ALA A 227 -3.89 -2.55 23.08
C ALA A 227 -2.68 -1.98 22.35
N LEU A 228 -2.85 -1.38 21.16
CA LEU A 228 -1.77 -0.70 20.44
C LEU A 228 -1.09 0.37 21.31
N PHE A 229 -1.89 1.30 21.86
CA PHE A 229 -1.37 2.36 22.72
C PHE A 229 -0.79 1.81 24.03
N LEU A 230 -1.41 0.76 24.60
CA LEU A 230 -0.90 0.10 25.79
C LEU A 230 0.48 -0.52 25.56
N HIS A 231 0.72 -1.17 24.42
CA HIS A 231 2.04 -1.74 24.10
C HIS A 231 3.11 -0.67 23.91
N ILE A 232 2.79 0.41 23.20
CA ILE A 232 3.72 1.55 23.02
C ILE A 232 4.11 2.12 24.40
N PHE A 233 3.12 2.33 25.26
CA PHE A 233 3.34 2.83 26.62
C PHE A 233 4.13 1.83 27.48
N ALA A 234 3.77 0.54 27.45
CA ALA A 234 4.42 -0.51 28.22
C ALA A 234 5.91 -0.65 27.85
N VAL A 235 6.26 -0.62 26.55
CA VAL A 235 7.66 -0.66 26.10
C VAL A 235 8.43 0.55 26.64
N ALA A 236 7.86 1.75 26.55
CA ALA A 236 8.50 2.97 27.05
C ALA A 236 8.71 2.91 28.57
N VAL A 237 7.70 2.48 29.34
CA VAL A 237 7.79 2.33 30.79
C VAL A 237 8.83 1.29 31.18
N CYS A 238 8.81 0.10 30.56
CA CYS A 238 9.79 -0.95 30.84
C CYS A 238 11.23 -0.51 30.52
N LEU A 239 11.44 0.27 29.46
CA LEU A 239 12.76 0.85 29.15
C LEU A 239 13.23 1.87 30.19
N VAL A 240 12.32 2.68 30.75
CA VAL A 240 12.65 3.60 31.83
C VAL A 240 12.95 2.82 33.11
N LEU A 241 12.17 1.79 33.44
CA LEU A 241 12.35 0.97 34.63
C LEU A 241 13.72 0.29 34.66
N ILE A 242 14.11 -0.40 33.57
CA ILE A 242 15.39 -1.10 33.50
C ILE A 242 16.61 -0.17 33.49
N ASN A 243 16.43 1.10 33.09
CA ASN A 243 17.54 2.04 32.97
C ASN A 243 17.69 2.97 34.19
N LYS A 244 16.59 3.36 34.85
CA LYS A 244 16.58 4.35 35.93
C LYS A 244 16.44 3.74 37.33
N TYR A 245 15.82 2.57 37.44
CA TYR A 245 15.57 1.90 38.73
C TYR A 245 16.40 0.61 38.85
N SER A 246 16.13 -0.19 39.88
CA SER A 246 16.84 -1.44 40.11
C SER A 246 16.55 -2.45 39.00
N PHE A 247 17.55 -3.27 38.67
CA PHE A 247 17.44 -4.26 37.60
C PHE A 247 16.34 -5.29 37.89
N GLU A 248 16.16 -5.67 39.15
CA GLU A 248 15.18 -6.67 39.61
C GLU A 248 13.76 -6.20 39.33
N LEU A 249 13.45 -4.94 39.66
CA LEU A 249 12.14 -4.33 39.36
C LEU A 249 11.91 -4.27 37.85
N GLY A 250 12.88 -3.79 37.08
CA GLY A 250 12.80 -3.76 35.62
C GLY A 250 12.57 -5.14 35.02
N PHE A 251 13.30 -6.15 35.49
CA PHE A 251 13.19 -7.53 35.04
C PHE A 251 11.80 -8.11 35.32
N LEU A 252 11.23 -7.89 36.51
CA LEU A 252 9.91 -8.39 36.88
C LEU A 252 8.81 -7.86 35.95
N PHE A 253 8.80 -6.54 35.68
CA PHE A 253 7.84 -5.94 34.76
C PHE A 253 8.03 -6.42 33.31
N ILE A 254 9.27 -6.56 32.86
CA ILE A 254 9.58 -7.08 31.52
C ILE A 254 9.15 -8.54 31.39
N ALA A 255 9.44 -9.38 32.38
CA ALA A 255 9.06 -10.79 32.38
C ALA A 255 7.54 -10.97 32.32
N PHE A 256 6.80 -10.15 33.08
CA PHE A 256 5.34 -10.10 33.01
C PHE A 256 4.84 -9.69 31.61
N TYR A 257 5.37 -8.58 31.07
CA TYR A 257 5.01 -8.07 29.74
C TYR A 257 5.30 -9.09 28.63
N VAL A 258 6.47 -9.73 28.67
CA VAL A 258 6.90 -10.73 27.69
C VAL A 258 6.02 -11.97 27.78
N SER A 259 5.72 -12.46 28.99
CA SER A 259 4.85 -13.62 29.20
C SER A 259 3.43 -13.37 28.68
N PHE A 260 2.86 -12.20 29.00
CA PHE A 260 1.57 -11.76 28.46
C PHE A 260 1.57 -11.72 26.91
N SER A 261 2.61 -11.13 26.33
CA SER A 261 2.73 -10.97 24.88
C SER A 261 2.93 -12.30 24.14
N ILE A 262 3.70 -13.24 24.71
CA ILE A 262 3.86 -14.60 24.17
C ILE A 262 2.53 -15.37 24.20
N TYR A 263 1.77 -15.25 25.29
CA TYR A 263 0.48 -15.90 25.43
C TYR A 263 -0.56 -15.34 24.46
N TYR A 264 -0.64 -14.01 24.31
CA TYR A 264 -1.65 -13.34 23.48
C TYR A 264 -1.31 -13.30 21.98
N TYR A 265 -0.03 -13.16 21.60
CA TYR A 265 0.44 -13.02 20.22
C TYR A 265 1.24 -14.23 19.69
N LYS A 266 0.80 -15.45 20.01
CA LYS A 266 1.51 -16.72 19.73
C LYS A 266 2.12 -16.84 18.32
N ARG A 267 1.43 -16.35 17.28
CA ARG A 267 1.89 -16.46 15.88
C ARG A 267 3.06 -15.52 15.56
N SER A 268 3.01 -14.28 16.05
CA SER A 268 4.10 -13.30 15.83
C SER A 268 5.35 -13.69 16.61
N MET A 269 5.19 -14.32 17.77
CA MET A 269 6.29 -14.72 18.67
C MET A 269 7.01 -16.02 18.27
N ARG A 270 6.67 -16.66 17.14
CA ARG A 270 7.32 -17.91 16.68
C ARG A 270 8.82 -17.78 16.46
N HIS A 271 9.31 -16.57 16.18
CA HIS A 271 10.74 -16.33 15.96
C HIS A 271 11.58 -16.55 17.24
N LEU A 272 11.01 -16.35 18.43
CA LEU A 272 11.67 -16.64 19.72
C LEU A 272 11.93 -18.12 19.94
N LYS A 273 11.23 -19.01 19.20
CA LYS A 273 11.47 -20.46 19.25
C LYS A 273 12.65 -20.90 18.40
N ARG A 274 13.22 -20.02 17.57
CA ARG A 274 14.35 -20.38 16.69
C ARG A 274 15.63 -20.46 17.53
N PRO A 275 16.42 -21.54 17.43
CA PRO A 275 17.63 -21.72 18.24
C PRO A 275 18.67 -20.62 17.97
N PHE A 276 18.74 -20.12 16.73
CA PHE A 276 19.67 -19.06 16.34
C PHE A 276 19.47 -17.75 17.14
N PHE A 277 18.24 -17.43 17.56
CA PHE A 277 17.98 -16.25 18.40
C PHE A 277 18.69 -16.38 19.76
N TRP A 278 18.62 -17.56 20.39
CA TRP A 278 19.23 -17.81 21.70
C TRP A 278 20.76 -17.93 21.63
N VAL A 279 21.29 -18.44 20.51
CA VAL A 279 22.74 -18.41 20.26
C VAL A 279 23.27 -16.98 20.22
N GLN A 280 22.55 -16.06 19.58
CA GLN A 280 22.94 -14.63 19.56
C GLN A 280 22.92 -14.02 20.95
N VAL A 281 21.89 -14.29 21.75
CA VAL A 281 21.77 -13.84 23.15
C VAL A 281 22.96 -14.35 23.98
N LEU A 282 23.27 -15.64 23.89
CA LEU A 282 24.39 -16.25 24.61
C LEU A 282 25.73 -15.63 24.19
N LEU A 283 25.96 -15.48 22.89
CA LEU A 283 27.18 -14.89 22.34
C LEU A 283 27.35 -13.44 22.83
N LEU A 284 26.28 -12.65 22.83
CA LEU A 284 26.31 -11.27 23.32
C LEU A 284 26.62 -11.19 24.81
N THR A 285 26.03 -12.06 25.64
CA THR A 285 26.37 -12.15 27.07
C THR A 285 27.83 -12.52 27.27
N MET A 286 28.33 -13.49 26.50
CA MET A 286 29.73 -13.92 26.59
C MET A 286 30.69 -12.79 26.20
N LEU A 287 30.41 -12.08 25.12
CA LEU A 287 31.19 -10.90 24.71
C LEU A 287 31.15 -9.80 25.77
N ALA A 288 30.00 -9.51 26.37
CA ALA A 288 29.91 -8.55 27.47
C ALA A 288 30.72 -9.01 28.69
N THR A 289 30.65 -10.28 29.06
CA THR A 289 31.39 -10.86 30.20
C THR A 289 32.90 -10.70 30.03
N ILE A 290 33.41 -10.92 28.82
CA ILE A 290 34.86 -10.86 28.53
C ILE A 290 35.32 -9.41 28.33
N PHE A 291 34.59 -8.62 27.55
CA PHE A 291 35.05 -7.32 27.06
C PHE A 291 34.54 -6.12 27.85
N PHE A 292 33.65 -6.28 28.85
CA PHE A 292 33.21 -5.13 29.65
C PHE A 292 34.33 -4.64 30.59
N ASN A 293 34.75 -5.45 31.58
CA ASN A 293 35.92 -5.14 32.44
C ASN A 293 36.96 -6.26 32.53
N GLY A 294 36.76 -7.40 31.84
CA GLY A 294 37.59 -8.61 32.03
C GLY A 294 39.09 -8.39 31.76
N PHE A 295 39.43 -7.55 30.79
CA PHE A 295 40.84 -7.23 30.47
C PHE A 295 41.51 -6.26 31.45
N GLN A 296 40.76 -5.52 32.28
CA GLN A 296 41.35 -4.62 33.27
C GLN A 296 41.78 -5.36 34.55
N HIS A 297 41.12 -6.48 34.87
CA HIS A 297 41.33 -7.22 36.12
C HIS A 297 42.08 -8.55 35.94
N GLY A 298 42.51 -8.89 34.72
CA GLY A 298 43.22 -10.15 34.41
C GLY A 298 42.36 -11.41 34.45
N ASN A 299 41.07 -11.30 34.80
CA ASN A 299 40.10 -12.39 34.82
C ASN A 299 39.15 -12.26 33.62
N PHE A 300 39.15 -13.28 32.75
CA PHE A 300 38.25 -13.34 31.59
C PHE A 300 36.75 -13.40 31.97
N PHE A 301 36.43 -13.82 33.19
CA PHE A 301 35.06 -13.91 33.71
C PHE A 301 34.80 -12.83 34.75
N ASP A 302 34.28 -11.69 34.31
CA ASP A 302 33.87 -10.59 35.18
C ASP A 302 32.35 -10.69 35.53
N PRO A 303 31.98 -10.79 36.82
CA PRO A 303 30.58 -10.80 37.24
C PRO A 303 29.81 -9.55 36.81
N GLN A 304 30.47 -8.38 36.73
CA GLN A 304 29.81 -7.16 36.25
C GLN A 304 29.51 -7.25 34.75
N GLY A 305 30.46 -7.71 33.94
CA GLY A 305 30.24 -7.98 32.52
C GLY A 305 29.12 -8.99 32.24
N LEU A 306 28.98 -10.02 33.08
CA LEU A 306 27.85 -10.96 33.00
C LEU A 306 26.51 -10.26 33.26
N MET A 307 26.42 -9.47 34.33
CA MET A 307 25.21 -8.71 34.67
C MET A 307 24.84 -7.72 33.56
N VAL A 308 25.81 -7.01 32.99
CA VAL A 308 25.62 -6.10 31.86
C VAL A 308 25.10 -6.86 30.63
N GLY A 309 25.71 -8.02 30.30
CA GLY A 309 25.25 -8.88 29.21
C GLY A 309 23.80 -9.35 29.39
N ILE A 310 23.41 -9.73 30.60
CA ILE A 310 22.03 -10.09 30.94
C ILE A 310 21.10 -8.89 30.75
N LYS A 311 21.45 -7.71 31.29
CA LYS A 311 20.65 -6.47 31.18
C LYS A 311 20.41 -6.07 29.72
N MET A 312 21.46 -6.11 28.89
CA MET A 312 21.38 -5.84 27.46
C MET A 312 20.43 -6.81 26.73
N ASN A 313 20.48 -8.10 27.08
CA ASN A 313 19.63 -9.12 26.46
C ASN A 313 18.17 -9.04 26.91
N VAL A 314 17.90 -8.77 28.18
CA VAL A 314 16.53 -8.52 28.69
C VAL A 314 15.90 -7.33 27.94
N ARG A 315 16.67 -6.25 27.74
CA ARG A 315 16.25 -5.10 26.96
C ARG A 315 15.98 -5.47 25.49
N ALA A 316 16.87 -6.22 24.84
CA ALA A 316 16.68 -6.64 23.46
C ALA A 316 15.41 -7.48 23.29
N ILE A 317 15.13 -8.41 24.21
CA ILE A 317 13.90 -9.22 24.22
C ILE A 317 12.66 -8.32 24.36
N LEU A 318 12.67 -7.36 25.29
CA LEU A 318 11.58 -6.38 25.46
C LEU A 318 11.27 -5.66 24.13
N ILE A 319 12.30 -5.15 23.45
CA ILE A 319 12.13 -4.43 22.18
C ILE A 319 11.58 -5.34 21.09
N VAL A 320 12.13 -6.54 20.92
CA VAL A 320 11.69 -7.50 19.89
C VAL A 320 10.25 -7.93 20.11
N VAL A 321 9.87 -8.26 21.35
CA VAL A 321 8.50 -8.64 21.72
C VAL A 321 7.55 -7.46 21.57
N GLY A 322 7.94 -6.28 22.05
CA GLY A 322 7.11 -5.08 21.98
C GLY A 322 6.77 -4.67 20.56
N PHE A 323 7.78 -4.61 19.68
CA PHE A 323 7.54 -4.32 18.27
C PHE A 323 6.74 -5.41 17.57
N SER A 324 6.93 -6.67 17.96
CA SER A 324 6.15 -7.79 17.43
C SER A 324 4.67 -7.69 17.81
N ALA A 325 4.34 -7.30 19.05
CA ALA A 325 2.97 -7.04 19.49
C ALA A 325 2.36 -5.82 18.79
N ILE A 326 3.09 -4.69 18.74
CA ILE A 326 2.68 -3.46 18.04
C ILE A 326 2.38 -3.74 16.55
N SER A 327 3.23 -4.53 15.87
CA SER A 327 3.04 -4.88 14.46
C SER A 327 1.76 -5.68 14.18
N VAL A 328 1.28 -6.44 15.17
CA VAL A 328 -0.01 -7.15 15.06
C VAL A 328 -1.14 -6.15 15.20
N GLU A 329 -1.10 -5.28 16.22
CA GLU A 329 -2.17 -4.32 16.48
C GLU A 329 -2.28 -3.21 15.43
N LEU A 330 -1.18 -2.85 14.75
CA LEU A 330 -1.21 -1.91 13.63
C LEU A 330 -2.04 -2.41 12.43
N ARG A 331 -2.32 -3.71 12.34
CA ARG A 331 -3.21 -4.29 11.31
C ARG A 331 -4.70 -4.15 11.63
N ASN A 332 -5.06 -3.43 12.70
CA ASN A 332 -6.45 -3.25 13.13
C ASN A 332 -7.32 -2.54 12.05
N PRO A 333 -8.55 -3.02 11.77
CA PRO A 333 -9.50 -2.38 10.86
C PRO A 333 -9.83 -0.92 11.16
N VAL A 334 -9.76 -0.49 12.42
CA VAL A 334 -9.96 0.90 12.84
C VAL A 334 -8.76 1.77 12.44
N VAL A 335 -7.53 1.23 12.54
CA VAL A 335 -6.33 1.93 12.03
C VAL A 335 -6.44 2.08 10.51
N LYS A 336 -6.94 1.05 9.83
CA LYS A 336 -7.29 1.10 8.39
C LYS A 336 -8.35 2.17 8.07
N SER A 337 -9.39 2.30 8.90
CA SER A 337 -10.46 3.30 8.69
C SER A 337 -10.03 4.73 9.03
N VAL A 338 -9.06 4.91 9.94
CA VAL A 338 -8.42 6.21 10.19
C VAL A 338 -7.51 6.61 9.01
N LEU A 339 -6.74 5.65 8.47
CA LEU A 339 -5.93 5.85 7.27
C LEU A 339 -6.78 6.15 6.02
N SER A 340 -8.05 5.71 5.97
CA SER A 340 -8.94 6.04 4.86
C SER A 340 -9.68 7.38 5.00
N ARG A 341 -9.57 8.08 6.14
CA ARG A 341 -10.18 9.41 6.35
C ARG A 341 -9.36 10.54 5.69
N ARG A 342 -10.03 11.68 5.47
CA ARG A 342 -9.65 12.82 4.58
C ARG A 342 -8.15 13.18 4.48
N GLY A 343 -7.36 13.06 5.55
CA GLY A 343 -5.93 13.42 5.53
C GLY A 343 -4.99 12.33 4.97
N PHE A 344 -5.32 11.05 5.18
CA PHE A 344 -4.49 9.91 4.78
C PHE A 344 -5.05 9.13 3.59
N SER A 345 -6.24 9.49 3.09
CA SER A 345 -6.91 8.80 1.99
C SER A 345 -6.02 8.69 0.74
N GLN A 346 -5.26 9.74 0.43
CA GLN A 346 -4.30 9.75 -0.68
C GLN A 346 -3.23 8.66 -0.52
N LEU A 347 -2.65 8.53 0.68
CA LEU A 347 -1.66 7.51 0.99
C LEU A 347 -2.26 6.11 0.92
N TYR A 348 -3.45 5.92 1.50
CA TYR A 348 -4.15 4.63 1.49
C TYR A 348 -4.42 4.14 0.06
N LEU A 349 -4.98 5.00 -0.79
CA LEU A 349 -5.21 4.69 -2.21
C LEU A 349 -3.90 4.43 -2.94
N SER A 350 -2.89 5.26 -2.68
CA SER A 350 -1.57 5.13 -3.31
C SER A 350 -0.90 3.80 -3.03
N VAL A 351 -0.94 3.36 -1.77
CA VAL A 351 -0.39 2.07 -1.32
C VAL A 351 -1.23 0.92 -1.86
N GLY A 352 -2.56 1.05 -1.92
CA GLY A 352 -3.45 0.05 -2.52
C GLY A 352 -3.11 -0.23 -3.99
N LEU A 353 -2.95 0.82 -4.80
CA LEU A 353 -2.53 0.72 -6.20
C LEU A 353 -1.14 0.08 -6.32
N ALA A 354 -0.19 0.59 -5.55
CA ALA A 354 1.19 0.09 -5.57
C ALA A 354 1.27 -1.40 -5.17
N PHE A 355 0.47 -1.84 -4.19
CA PHE A 355 0.35 -3.24 -3.79
C PHE A 355 -0.31 -4.12 -4.86
N SER A 356 -1.33 -3.60 -5.56
CA SER A 356 -2.04 -4.35 -6.61
C SER A 356 -1.16 -4.66 -7.84
N ALA A 357 -0.17 -3.80 -8.12
CA ALA A 357 0.82 -4.02 -9.18
C ALA A 357 2.06 -4.79 -8.71
N LEU A 358 2.34 -4.85 -7.40
CA LEU A 358 3.57 -5.43 -6.88
C LEU A 358 3.81 -6.89 -7.35
N PRO A 359 2.82 -7.81 -7.36
CA PRO A 359 3.04 -9.18 -7.81
C PRO A 359 3.47 -9.28 -9.28
N SER A 360 2.78 -8.54 -10.17
CA SER A 360 3.06 -8.57 -11.61
C SER A 360 4.40 -7.91 -11.94
N VAL A 361 4.74 -6.82 -11.25
CA VAL A 361 6.07 -6.21 -11.36
C VAL A 361 7.17 -7.17 -10.87
N VAL A 362 6.97 -7.85 -9.74
CA VAL A 362 7.96 -8.79 -9.19
C VAL A 362 8.21 -9.99 -10.11
N GLU A 363 7.15 -10.52 -10.73
CA GLU A 363 7.22 -11.64 -11.67
C GLU A 363 8.05 -11.32 -12.93
N GLN A 364 7.99 -10.08 -13.41
CA GLN A 364 8.80 -9.63 -14.54
C GLN A 364 10.29 -9.54 -14.21
N PHE A 365 10.63 -9.30 -12.95
CA PHE A 365 12.02 -9.16 -12.46
C PHE A 365 12.64 -10.48 -11.96
N THR A 366 12.09 -11.64 -12.35
CA THR A 366 12.46 -13.01 -11.90
C THR A 366 13.92 -13.45 -12.13
N LYS A 367 14.78 -12.61 -12.72
CA LYS A 367 16.22 -12.90 -12.90
C LYS A 367 17.12 -11.93 -12.11
N PRO A 368 17.25 -12.08 -10.77
CA PRO A 368 18.12 -11.23 -9.94
C PRO A 368 19.58 -11.19 -10.41
N LYS A 369 20.09 -12.28 -11.01
CA LYS A 369 21.45 -12.35 -11.57
C LYS A 369 21.71 -11.30 -12.66
N GLN A 370 20.68 -10.87 -13.39
CA GLN A 370 20.83 -9.84 -14.42
C GLN A 370 21.03 -8.44 -13.83
N PHE A 371 20.41 -8.14 -12.68
CA PHE A 371 20.62 -6.87 -11.97
C PHE A 371 22.09 -6.65 -11.60
N LEU A 372 22.80 -7.72 -11.19
CA LEU A 372 24.24 -7.62 -10.88
C LEU A 372 25.11 -7.54 -12.14
N ARG A 373 24.76 -8.27 -13.21
CA ARG A 373 25.58 -8.32 -14.43
C ARG A 373 25.41 -7.10 -15.33
N ARG A 374 24.21 -6.51 -15.39
CA ARG A 374 23.87 -5.38 -16.29
C ARG A 374 22.97 -4.35 -15.58
N PRO A 375 23.44 -3.71 -14.50
CA PRO A 375 22.61 -2.81 -13.68
C PRO A 375 22.02 -1.63 -14.47
N PHE A 376 22.79 -1.08 -15.43
CA PHE A 376 22.34 0.02 -16.28
C PHE A 376 21.11 -0.34 -17.12
N HIS A 377 21.14 -1.51 -17.78
CA HIS A 377 20.05 -1.99 -18.62
C HIS A 377 18.80 -2.28 -17.78
N THR A 378 18.97 -2.96 -16.64
CA THR A 378 17.84 -3.33 -15.80
C THR A 378 17.17 -2.12 -15.16
N LEU A 379 17.92 -1.15 -14.63
CA LEU A 379 17.32 0.09 -14.12
C LEU A 379 16.65 0.92 -15.22
N SER A 380 17.23 0.97 -16.43
CA SER A 380 16.57 1.63 -17.56
C SER A 380 15.25 0.94 -17.91
N SER A 381 15.19 -0.40 -17.90
CA SER A 381 13.94 -1.14 -18.13
C SER A 381 12.88 -0.89 -17.06
N VAL A 382 13.28 -0.72 -15.79
CA VAL A 382 12.37 -0.33 -14.69
C VAL A 382 11.74 1.03 -14.98
N LEU A 383 12.55 2.00 -15.45
CA LEU A 383 12.07 3.35 -15.76
C LEU A 383 11.12 3.37 -16.97
N LEU A 384 11.40 2.59 -18.02
CA LEU A 384 10.53 2.51 -19.19
C LEU A 384 9.13 1.94 -18.86
N GLN A 385 9.03 1.09 -17.83
CA GLN A 385 7.72 0.57 -17.37
C GLN A 385 6.90 1.61 -16.60
N ALA A 386 7.52 2.71 -16.15
CA ALA A 386 6.90 3.67 -15.26
C ALA A 386 5.73 4.40 -15.92
N ASP A 387 5.88 4.87 -17.16
CA ASP A 387 4.81 5.59 -17.86
C ASP A 387 3.61 4.67 -18.14
N ARG A 388 3.86 3.40 -18.46
CA ARG A 388 2.79 2.40 -18.62
C ARG A 388 2.09 2.09 -17.30
N LEU A 389 2.83 1.93 -16.21
CA LEU A 389 2.21 1.68 -14.90
C LEU A 389 1.43 2.92 -14.43
N PHE A 390 1.92 4.11 -14.75
CA PHE A 390 1.22 5.37 -14.49
C PHE A 390 -0.10 5.47 -15.29
N SER A 391 -0.10 5.12 -16.58
CA SER A 391 -1.34 5.12 -17.38
C SER A 391 -2.36 4.12 -16.84
N LEU A 392 -1.92 2.89 -16.50
CA LEU A 392 -2.77 1.87 -15.88
C LEU A 392 -3.36 2.33 -14.55
N PHE A 393 -2.56 2.94 -13.67
CA PHE A 393 -3.09 3.48 -12.42
C PHE A 393 -4.07 4.63 -12.67
N ARG A 394 -3.79 5.51 -13.64
CA ARG A 394 -4.67 6.61 -14.00
C ARG A 394 -6.01 6.11 -14.52
N GLU A 395 -6.01 5.12 -15.41
CA GLU A 395 -7.22 4.44 -15.91
C GLU A 395 -8.01 3.78 -14.79
N SER A 396 -7.34 3.10 -13.86
CA SER A 396 -7.99 2.44 -12.71
C SER A 396 -8.73 3.41 -11.78
N ILE A 397 -8.32 4.69 -11.76
CA ILE A 397 -8.88 5.75 -10.91
C ILE A 397 -9.87 6.63 -11.67
N ASN A 398 -9.72 6.76 -12.98
CA ASN A 398 -10.61 7.54 -13.84
C ASN A 398 -11.93 6.83 -14.14
N LYS A 399 -12.20 5.66 -13.55
CA LYS A 399 -13.50 4.99 -13.66
C LYS A 399 -14.65 5.92 -13.23
N PRO A 400 -15.82 5.82 -13.86
CA PRO A 400 -16.97 6.65 -13.53
C PRO A 400 -17.38 6.43 -12.06
N GLY A 401 -17.86 7.49 -11.41
CA GLY A 401 -18.44 7.38 -10.08
C GLY A 401 -19.69 6.52 -10.13
N VAL A 402 -19.81 5.53 -9.24
CA VAL A 402 -20.96 4.62 -9.20
C VAL A 402 -21.76 4.87 -7.93
N PHE A 403 -23.03 5.20 -8.10
CA PHE A 403 -24.00 5.26 -7.02
C PHE A 403 -24.74 3.93 -6.99
N ILE A 404 -24.68 3.23 -5.87
CA ILE A 404 -25.37 1.95 -5.68
C ILE A 404 -26.63 2.18 -4.85
N LEU A 405 -27.77 1.88 -5.44
CA LEU A 405 -29.06 1.80 -4.74
C LEU A 405 -29.25 0.36 -4.26
N THR A 406 -29.37 0.17 -2.95
CA THR A 406 -29.50 -1.15 -2.35
C THR A 406 -30.67 -1.26 -1.39
N GLY A 407 -31.10 -2.50 -1.16
CA GLY A 407 -32.29 -2.88 -0.40
C GLY A 407 -32.58 -4.37 -0.59
N GLU A 408 -33.37 -4.95 0.30
CA GLU A 408 -33.85 -6.33 0.18
C GLU A 408 -34.77 -6.50 -1.04
N LYS A 409 -35.06 -7.76 -1.39
CA LYS A 409 -35.96 -8.07 -2.49
C LYS A 409 -37.36 -7.51 -2.19
N HIS A 410 -37.99 -6.88 -3.19
CA HIS A 410 -39.35 -6.33 -3.13
C HIS A 410 -39.54 -5.02 -2.34
N GLU A 411 -38.47 -4.34 -1.93
CA GLU A 411 -38.58 -3.06 -1.20
C GLU A 411 -38.78 -1.81 -2.08
N GLY A 412 -39.05 -1.97 -3.39
CA GLY A 412 -39.33 -0.83 -4.27
C GLY A 412 -38.09 -0.13 -4.87
N LYS A 413 -36.92 -0.79 -4.92
CA LYS A 413 -35.70 -0.25 -5.53
C LYS A 413 -35.90 0.32 -6.93
N THR A 414 -36.61 -0.39 -7.79
CA THR A 414 -36.94 0.04 -9.15
C THR A 414 -37.74 1.34 -9.16
N THR A 415 -38.76 1.44 -8.30
CA THR A 415 -39.57 2.66 -8.14
C THR A 415 -38.73 3.82 -7.64
N PHE A 416 -37.82 3.57 -6.68
CA PHE A 416 -36.89 4.59 -6.21
C PHE A 416 -35.95 5.07 -7.33
N ALA A 417 -35.42 4.15 -8.13
CA ALA A 417 -34.54 4.47 -9.26
C ALA A 417 -35.27 5.31 -10.32
N LEU A 418 -36.53 4.95 -10.65
CA LEU A 418 -37.36 5.70 -11.58
C LEU A 418 -37.66 7.12 -11.06
N ASN A 419 -38.09 7.25 -9.81
CA ASN A 419 -38.34 8.56 -9.19
C ASN A 419 -37.08 9.45 -9.16
N LEU A 420 -35.91 8.84 -8.94
CA LEU A 420 -34.63 9.54 -8.96
C LEU A 420 -34.27 10.01 -10.38
N ALA A 421 -34.51 9.17 -11.40
CA ALA A 421 -34.32 9.54 -12.80
C ALA A 421 -35.22 10.72 -13.20
N GLU A 422 -36.51 10.67 -12.87
CA GLU A 422 -37.45 11.77 -13.11
C GLU A 422 -37.03 13.07 -12.40
N ALA A 423 -36.55 12.97 -11.16
CA ALA A 423 -36.08 14.13 -10.42
C ALA A 423 -34.81 14.76 -11.03
N LEU A 424 -33.94 13.96 -11.65
CA LEU A 424 -32.77 14.44 -12.40
C LEU A 424 -33.18 15.10 -13.72
N GLN A 425 -34.10 14.49 -14.46
CA GLN A 425 -34.65 15.06 -15.69
C GLN A 425 -35.34 16.40 -15.43
N LYS A 426 -36.14 16.53 -14.36
CA LYS A 426 -36.77 17.80 -13.93
C LYS A 426 -35.74 18.90 -13.61
N LYS A 427 -34.50 18.54 -13.32
CA LYS A 427 -33.38 19.47 -13.09
C LYS A 427 -32.53 19.72 -14.34
N GLY A 428 -32.93 19.20 -15.50
CA GLY A 428 -32.30 19.43 -16.79
C GLY A 428 -31.19 18.45 -17.16
N PHE A 429 -31.03 17.33 -16.43
CA PHE A 429 -30.03 16.31 -16.75
C PHE A 429 -30.59 15.23 -17.67
N ALA A 430 -29.85 14.85 -18.70
CA ALA A 430 -30.19 13.77 -19.61
C ALA A 430 -29.85 12.41 -18.97
N THR A 431 -30.86 11.58 -18.72
CA THR A 431 -30.69 10.23 -18.17
C THR A 431 -30.68 9.18 -19.28
N GLY A 432 -29.70 8.29 -19.28
CA GLY A 432 -29.63 7.11 -20.14
C GLY A 432 -29.67 5.82 -19.33
N GLY A 433 -29.59 4.69 -20.03
CA GLY A 433 -29.75 3.38 -19.41
C GLY A 433 -31.21 3.01 -19.22
N PHE A 434 -31.47 2.03 -18.36
CA PHE A 434 -32.81 1.48 -18.19
C PHE A 434 -33.17 1.20 -16.74
N VAL A 435 -34.47 1.14 -16.48
CA VAL A 435 -35.05 0.53 -15.28
C VAL A 435 -35.88 -0.68 -15.65
N ALA A 436 -36.03 -1.64 -14.72
CA ALA A 436 -36.76 -2.88 -14.99
C ALA A 436 -38.03 -3.01 -14.12
N PRO A 437 -39.12 -2.26 -14.44
CA PRO A 437 -40.36 -2.35 -13.68
C PRO A 437 -40.95 -3.76 -13.76
N GLY A 438 -41.32 -4.29 -12.60
CA GLY A 438 -41.95 -5.61 -12.49
C GLY A 438 -43.46 -5.50 -12.29
N LYS A 439 -44.23 -6.37 -12.93
CA LYS A 439 -45.66 -6.56 -12.65
C LYS A 439 -45.84 -7.56 -11.51
N ILE A 440 -46.81 -7.30 -10.65
CA ILE A 440 -47.15 -8.15 -9.51
C ILE A 440 -48.53 -8.75 -9.76
N GLU A 441 -48.61 -10.07 -9.77
CA GLU A 441 -49.85 -10.85 -9.83
C GLU A 441 -49.81 -11.86 -8.68
N ASP A 442 -50.92 -12.01 -7.95
CA ASP A 442 -51.05 -12.94 -6.81
C ASP A 442 -49.92 -12.83 -5.77
N ASN A 443 -49.52 -11.59 -5.45
CA ASN A 443 -48.46 -11.29 -4.48
C ASN A 443 -47.06 -11.84 -4.87
N ARG A 444 -46.87 -12.16 -6.15
CA ARG A 444 -45.59 -12.58 -6.74
C ARG A 444 -45.28 -11.75 -7.98
N ARG A 445 -44.00 -11.46 -8.23
CA ARG A 445 -43.59 -10.83 -9.48
C ARG A 445 -43.70 -11.85 -10.62
N SER A 446 -44.57 -11.59 -11.58
CA SER A 446 -44.80 -12.48 -12.72
C SER A 446 -43.96 -12.08 -13.93
N GLU A 447 -43.77 -10.77 -14.14
CA GLU A 447 -43.11 -10.24 -15.34
C GLU A 447 -42.23 -9.04 -15.03
N PHE A 448 -41.25 -8.80 -15.90
CA PHE A 448 -40.43 -7.61 -15.92
C PHE A 448 -40.35 -7.07 -17.33
N ASP A 449 -40.49 -5.75 -17.44
CA ASP A 449 -40.19 -5.02 -18.65
C ASP A 449 -38.85 -4.29 -18.48
N ILE A 450 -38.27 -3.87 -19.60
CA ILE A 450 -37.12 -2.96 -19.64
C ILE A 450 -37.60 -1.63 -20.22
N LEU A 451 -37.42 -0.56 -19.46
CA LEU A 451 -37.83 0.80 -19.81
C LEU A 451 -36.58 1.66 -20.07
N ASP A 452 -36.44 2.16 -21.30
CA ASP A 452 -35.39 3.09 -21.68
C ASP A 452 -35.65 4.48 -21.09
N LEU A 453 -34.74 4.97 -20.26
CA LEU A 453 -34.86 6.29 -19.63
C LEU A 453 -34.59 7.45 -20.59
N LYS A 454 -34.00 7.20 -21.76
CA LYS A 454 -33.74 8.24 -22.78
C LYS A 454 -34.95 8.47 -23.67
N THR A 455 -35.56 7.39 -24.19
CA THR A 455 -36.65 7.48 -25.16
C THR A 455 -38.04 7.24 -24.56
N GLY A 456 -38.12 6.63 -23.37
CA GLY A 456 -39.37 6.15 -22.78
C GLY A 456 -39.90 4.86 -23.41
N ALA A 457 -39.18 4.26 -24.38
CA ALA A 457 -39.59 3.01 -25.00
C ALA A 457 -39.49 1.83 -24.01
N GLN A 458 -40.46 0.93 -24.07
CA GLN A 458 -40.57 -0.21 -23.15
C GLN A 458 -40.72 -1.52 -23.94
N LYS A 459 -40.03 -2.57 -23.48
CA LYS A 459 -40.19 -3.93 -24.03
C LYS A 459 -40.22 -4.99 -22.91
N PRO A 460 -40.89 -6.14 -23.14
CA PRO A 460 -40.83 -7.26 -22.21
C PRO A 460 -39.40 -7.81 -22.07
N LEU A 461 -38.91 -7.95 -20.84
CA LEU A 461 -37.58 -8.49 -20.54
C LEU A 461 -37.65 -9.96 -20.15
N CYS A 462 -38.51 -10.30 -19.19
CA CYS A 462 -38.71 -11.70 -18.78
C CYS A 462 -40.09 -11.93 -18.15
N SER A 463 -40.57 -13.16 -18.23
CA SER A 463 -41.85 -13.58 -17.65
C SER A 463 -41.76 -15.02 -17.12
N ILE A 464 -42.54 -15.34 -16.08
CA ILE A 464 -42.71 -16.72 -15.60
C ILE A 464 -43.60 -17.56 -16.52
N TYR A 465 -44.44 -16.91 -17.33
CA TYR A 465 -45.36 -17.58 -18.26
C TYR A 465 -44.71 -17.90 -19.59
N ASN A 466 -43.58 -17.24 -19.89
CA ASN A 466 -42.83 -17.49 -21.10
C ASN A 466 -42.23 -18.90 -21.07
N GLN A 467 -42.31 -19.62 -22.20
CA GLN A 467 -41.79 -20.99 -22.35
C GLN A 467 -40.47 -21.04 -23.14
N VAL A 468 -40.14 -19.99 -23.88
CA VAL A 468 -39.00 -19.94 -24.81
C VAL A 468 -37.96 -18.91 -24.34
N GLY A 469 -36.68 -19.26 -24.40
CA GLY A 469 -35.57 -18.39 -24.00
C GLY A 469 -34.84 -18.86 -22.73
N ASP A 470 -33.81 -18.11 -22.37
CA ASP A 470 -32.89 -18.45 -21.28
C ASP A 470 -33.59 -18.44 -19.93
N LYS A 471 -33.48 -19.55 -19.19
CA LYS A 471 -34.09 -19.70 -17.86
C LYS A 471 -33.12 -19.26 -16.77
N ILE A 472 -33.55 -18.30 -15.97
CA ILE A 472 -32.80 -17.80 -14.82
C ILE A 472 -33.73 -17.76 -13.61
N GLY A 473 -33.51 -18.67 -12.67
CA GLY A 473 -34.44 -18.87 -11.55
C GLY A 473 -35.83 -19.25 -12.08
N PRO A 474 -36.91 -18.56 -11.65
CA PRO A 474 -38.26 -18.83 -12.14
C PRO A 474 -38.60 -18.13 -13.47
N PHE A 475 -37.76 -17.19 -13.94
CA PHE A 475 -38.06 -16.37 -15.11
C PHE A 475 -37.41 -16.89 -16.39
N ARG A 476 -38.06 -16.69 -17.54
CA ARG A 476 -37.46 -16.84 -18.87
C ARG A 476 -37.35 -15.51 -19.58
N PHE A 477 -36.17 -15.23 -20.10
CA PHE A 477 -35.84 -13.95 -20.74
C PHE A 477 -36.14 -13.97 -22.24
N TYR A 478 -36.72 -12.88 -22.73
CA TYR A 478 -36.97 -12.66 -24.16
C TYR A 478 -35.68 -12.19 -24.85
N THR A 479 -35.33 -12.82 -25.97
CA THR A 479 -34.16 -12.44 -26.77
C THR A 479 -34.24 -10.97 -27.23
N GLU A 480 -35.43 -10.49 -27.58
CA GLU A 480 -35.64 -9.10 -27.97
C GLU A 480 -35.41 -8.12 -26.83
N GLY A 481 -35.88 -8.43 -25.62
CA GLY A 481 -35.64 -7.63 -24.42
C GLY A 481 -34.16 -7.56 -24.05
N GLN A 482 -33.45 -8.68 -24.18
CA GLN A 482 -31.99 -8.70 -23.98
C GLN A 482 -31.24 -7.87 -25.02
N LYS A 483 -31.59 -7.97 -26.31
CA LYS A 483 -30.98 -7.15 -27.37
C LYS A 483 -31.25 -5.66 -27.15
N PHE A 484 -32.49 -5.33 -26.82
CA PHE A 484 -32.90 -3.96 -26.54
C PHE A 484 -32.15 -3.36 -25.35
N GLY A 485 -31.94 -4.11 -24.27
CA GLY A 485 -31.12 -3.64 -23.15
C GLY A 485 -29.65 -3.37 -23.53
N LYS A 486 -29.06 -4.20 -24.41
CA LYS A 486 -27.70 -3.98 -24.93
C LYS A 486 -27.62 -2.75 -25.83
N GLU A 487 -28.63 -2.53 -26.66
CA GLU A 487 -28.74 -1.32 -27.48
C GLU A 487 -28.81 -0.07 -26.61
N ILE A 488 -29.62 -0.09 -25.53
CA ILE A 488 -29.74 1.02 -24.58
C ILE A 488 -28.40 1.34 -23.89
N LEU A 489 -27.61 0.32 -23.53
CA LEU A 489 -26.30 0.51 -22.92
C LEU A 489 -25.18 0.80 -23.94
N GLY A 490 -25.50 0.81 -25.23
CA GLY A 490 -24.53 1.05 -26.30
C GLY A 490 -24.01 2.50 -26.32
N PRO A 491 -22.75 2.75 -26.72
CA PRO A 491 -22.16 4.09 -26.74
C PRO A 491 -22.95 5.12 -27.54
N ALA A 492 -23.48 4.73 -28.72
CA ALA A 492 -24.27 5.59 -29.59
C ALA A 492 -25.61 5.98 -28.95
N HIS A 493 -26.30 5.03 -28.30
CA HIS A 493 -27.58 5.33 -27.64
C HIS A 493 -27.39 6.24 -26.44
N LEU A 494 -26.29 6.07 -25.71
CA LEU A 494 -25.97 6.88 -24.55
C LEU A 494 -25.38 8.24 -24.93
N GLU A 495 -25.10 8.56 -26.19
CA GLU A 495 -24.59 9.89 -26.55
C GLU A 495 -25.50 11.02 -26.04
N GLY A 496 -24.91 12.05 -25.43
CA GLY A 496 -25.62 13.17 -24.81
C GLY A 496 -26.23 12.92 -23.43
N CYS A 497 -26.14 11.72 -22.85
CA CYS A 497 -26.64 11.47 -21.48
C CYS A 497 -25.61 11.85 -20.40
N ASP A 498 -26.06 12.54 -19.36
CA ASP A 498 -25.24 12.93 -18.20
C ASP A 498 -25.04 11.80 -17.19
N ILE A 499 -25.97 10.85 -17.13
CA ILE A 499 -25.98 9.77 -16.13
C ILE A 499 -26.62 8.50 -16.70
N VAL A 500 -26.13 7.32 -16.26
CA VAL A 500 -26.63 6.01 -16.76
C VAL A 500 -27.19 5.18 -15.62
N PHE A 501 -28.40 4.65 -15.80
CA PHE A 501 -29.05 3.73 -14.85
C PHE A 501 -28.96 2.28 -15.32
N ILE A 502 -28.76 1.37 -14.38
CA ILE A 502 -28.79 -0.07 -14.62
C ILE A 502 -29.57 -0.74 -13.47
N ASP A 503 -30.79 -1.20 -13.75
CA ASP A 503 -31.63 -1.97 -12.82
C ASP A 503 -32.02 -3.33 -13.41
N GLU A 504 -31.64 -4.49 -12.87
CA GLU A 504 -30.81 -4.75 -11.68
C GLU A 504 -29.44 -5.31 -12.11
N VAL A 505 -28.36 -4.95 -11.39
CA VAL A 505 -27.07 -5.67 -11.46
C VAL A 505 -27.10 -6.80 -10.44
N GLY A 506 -27.29 -8.02 -10.92
CA GLY A 506 -27.62 -9.19 -10.11
C GLY A 506 -26.64 -10.36 -10.25
N PRO A 507 -27.06 -11.58 -9.82
CA PRO A 507 -26.22 -12.77 -9.85
C PRO A 507 -25.72 -13.18 -11.24
N LEU A 508 -26.42 -12.82 -12.31
CA LEU A 508 -25.99 -13.12 -13.68
C LEU A 508 -24.82 -12.26 -14.08
N GLU A 509 -24.93 -10.96 -13.82
CA GLU A 509 -23.90 -9.99 -14.07
C GLU A 509 -22.67 -10.33 -13.23
N MET A 510 -22.81 -10.83 -11.99
CA MET A 510 -21.67 -11.34 -11.20
C MET A 510 -20.93 -12.48 -11.91
N LYS A 511 -21.65 -13.39 -12.58
CA LYS A 511 -21.07 -14.52 -13.34
C LYS A 511 -20.51 -14.16 -14.71
N GLY A 512 -20.52 -12.88 -15.09
CA GLY A 512 -20.01 -12.43 -16.40
C GLY A 512 -21.04 -12.58 -17.53
N GLN A 513 -22.31 -12.81 -17.20
CA GLN A 513 -23.41 -12.93 -18.15
C GLN A 513 -24.31 -11.69 -18.11
N GLY A 514 -25.41 -11.70 -18.87
CA GLY A 514 -26.35 -10.59 -18.93
C GLY A 514 -25.67 -9.31 -19.43
N TRP A 515 -25.76 -8.25 -18.62
CA TRP A 515 -25.19 -6.93 -18.92
C TRP A 515 -23.71 -6.77 -18.54
N SER A 516 -23.03 -7.81 -18.03
CA SER A 516 -21.63 -7.69 -17.57
C SER A 516 -20.67 -7.12 -18.64
N PRO A 517 -20.70 -7.55 -19.92
CA PRO A 517 -19.82 -7.00 -20.94
C PRO A 517 -20.11 -5.51 -21.24
N ASP A 518 -21.39 -5.12 -21.21
CA ASP A 518 -21.83 -3.75 -21.42
C ASP A 518 -21.39 -2.86 -20.24
N ILE A 519 -21.55 -3.34 -19.01
CA ILE A 519 -21.04 -2.69 -17.79
C ILE A 519 -19.53 -2.49 -17.88
N GLU A 520 -18.77 -3.51 -18.29
CA GLU A 520 -17.31 -3.42 -18.45
C GLU A 520 -16.92 -2.36 -19.49
N THR A 521 -17.65 -2.28 -20.61
CA THR A 521 -17.45 -1.26 -21.65
C THR A 521 -17.76 0.15 -21.12
N LEU A 522 -18.85 0.31 -20.36
CA LEU A 522 -19.22 1.58 -19.74
C LEU A 522 -18.20 2.06 -18.69
N LEU A 523 -17.58 1.13 -17.97
CA LEU A 523 -16.53 1.46 -17.00
C LEU A 523 -15.19 1.84 -17.65
N GLN A 524 -14.94 1.37 -18.88
CA GLN A 524 -13.72 1.68 -19.64
C GLN A 524 -13.76 3.03 -20.35
N ASN A 525 -14.95 3.58 -20.61
CA ASN A 525 -15.14 4.89 -21.25
C ASN A 525 -15.64 5.93 -20.24
N PRO A 526 -14.73 6.62 -19.53
CA PRO A 526 -15.11 7.53 -18.47
C PRO A 526 -15.60 8.87 -19.03
N SER A 527 -16.86 9.19 -18.79
CA SER A 527 -17.41 10.54 -19.00
C SER A 527 -18.51 10.89 -17.99
N ARG A 528 -19.26 9.87 -17.53
CA ARG A 528 -20.54 10.06 -16.85
C ARG A 528 -20.71 9.16 -15.62
N PRO A 529 -21.32 9.62 -14.53
CA PRO A 529 -21.62 8.76 -13.39
C PRO A 529 -22.67 7.69 -13.71
N HIS A 530 -22.68 6.60 -12.96
CA HIS A 530 -23.67 5.53 -13.09
C HIS A 530 -24.50 5.36 -11.81
N ILE A 531 -25.75 4.94 -11.96
CA ILE A 531 -26.63 4.50 -10.87
C ILE A 531 -26.96 3.02 -11.07
N TRP A 532 -26.51 2.18 -10.15
CA TRP A 532 -26.73 0.74 -10.21
C TRP A 532 -27.67 0.31 -9.10
N VAL A 533 -28.69 -0.46 -9.46
CA VAL A 533 -29.53 -1.12 -8.48
C VAL A 533 -28.94 -2.50 -8.18
N ILE A 534 -28.59 -2.75 -6.91
CA ILE A 534 -27.92 -3.99 -6.50
C ILE A 534 -28.55 -4.53 -5.22
N ARG A 535 -28.76 -5.84 -5.16
CA ARG A 535 -29.17 -6.55 -3.94
C ARG A 535 -28.16 -6.34 -2.82
N LYS A 536 -28.65 -6.15 -1.59
CA LYS A 536 -27.81 -5.89 -0.40
C LYS A 536 -26.66 -6.89 -0.22
N GLY A 537 -26.93 -8.18 -0.44
CA GLY A 537 -25.93 -9.24 -0.35
C GLY A 537 -24.85 -9.24 -1.45
N LEU A 538 -25.07 -8.55 -2.57
CA LEU A 538 -24.17 -8.55 -3.74
C LEU A 538 -23.34 -7.27 -3.87
N VAL A 539 -23.61 -6.23 -3.08
CA VAL A 539 -22.92 -4.93 -3.18
C VAL A 539 -21.40 -5.10 -3.06
N GLY A 540 -20.94 -5.86 -2.06
CA GLY A 540 -19.50 -6.09 -1.86
C GLY A 540 -18.85 -6.86 -3.00
N GLU A 541 -19.56 -7.85 -3.57
CA GLU A 541 -19.11 -8.65 -4.70
C GLU A 541 -19.02 -7.79 -5.97
N ALA A 542 -20.02 -6.94 -6.24
CA ALA A 542 -20.03 -6.02 -7.37
C ALA A 542 -18.88 -5.00 -7.30
N ILE A 543 -18.66 -4.38 -6.14
CA ILE A 543 -17.54 -3.43 -5.93
C ILE A 543 -16.21 -4.11 -6.21
N GLN A 544 -16.05 -5.36 -5.75
CA GLN A 544 -14.84 -6.13 -5.98
C GLN A 544 -14.66 -6.53 -7.45
N LYS A 545 -15.69 -7.13 -8.06
CA LYS A 545 -15.65 -7.64 -9.43
C LYS A 545 -15.19 -6.58 -10.43
N TRP A 546 -15.80 -5.40 -10.36
CA TRP A 546 -15.49 -4.32 -11.30
C TRP A 546 -14.42 -3.34 -10.78
N GLY A 547 -13.82 -3.61 -9.63
CA GLY A 547 -12.77 -2.78 -9.02
C GLY A 547 -13.21 -1.31 -8.91
N LEU A 548 -14.40 -1.09 -8.35
CA LEU A 548 -14.99 0.24 -8.22
C LEU A 548 -14.34 0.96 -7.04
N MET A 549 -13.69 2.10 -7.31
CA MET A 549 -13.00 2.90 -6.30
C MET A 549 -13.90 4.02 -5.76
N ASP A 550 -14.62 4.73 -6.64
CA ASP A 550 -15.50 5.85 -6.30
C ASP A 550 -16.97 5.40 -6.22
N VAL A 551 -17.35 4.83 -5.06
CA VAL A 551 -18.70 4.26 -4.85
C VAL A 551 -19.40 4.90 -3.67
N LEU A 552 -20.66 5.31 -3.89
CA LEU A 552 -21.58 5.74 -2.85
C LEU A 552 -22.74 4.74 -2.79
N VAL A 553 -22.92 4.10 -1.64
CA VAL A 553 -23.99 3.11 -1.43
C VAL A 553 -25.10 3.74 -0.59
N PHE A 554 -26.32 3.69 -1.10
CA PHE A 554 -27.52 4.18 -0.42
C PHE A 554 -28.50 3.02 -0.20
N ASP A 555 -29.00 2.89 1.04
CA ASP A 555 -30.05 1.93 1.37
C ASP A 555 -31.41 2.66 1.25
N ILE A 556 -32.26 2.20 0.35
CA ILE A 556 -33.51 2.90 0.00
C ILE A 556 -34.50 3.06 1.17
N ASN A 557 -34.36 2.27 2.25
CA ASN A 557 -35.21 2.39 3.44
C ASN A 557 -34.69 3.42 4.44
N VAL A 558 -33.41 3.76 4.34
CA VAL A 558 -32.72 4.66 5.28
C VAL A 558 -32.49 6.03 4.64
N ASP A 559 -32.09 6.02 3.37
CA ASP A 559 -31.68 7.21 2.63
C ASP A 559 -32.83 7.75 1.78
N LYS A 560 -33.14 9.04 1.96
CA LYS A 560 -34.17 9.73 1.17
C LYS A 560 -33.67 10.05 -0.24
N ALA A 561 -34.58 10.03 -1.22
CA ALA A 561 -34.29 10.38 -2.61
C ALA A 561 -33.63 11.75 -2.78
N GLU A 562 -34.00 12.73 -1.96
CA GLU A 562 -33.41 14.08 -1.94
C GLU A 562 -31.92 14.06 -1.59
N THR A 563 -31.51 13.22 -0.63
CA THR A 563 -30.11 13.07 -0.20
C THR A 563 -29.28 12.43 -1.30
N VAL A 564 -29.83 11.40 -1.95
CA VAL A 564 -29.21 10.73 -3.09
C VAL A 564 -29.04 11.72 -4.24
N LEU A 565 -30.12 12.45 -4.58
CA LEU A 565 -30.13 13.46 -5.63
C LEU A 565 -29.09 14.56 -5.36
N GLY A 566 -29.02 15.09 -4.13
CA GLY A 566 -28.01 16.09 -3.76
C GLY A 566 -26.58 15.58 -3.92
N SER A 567 -26.33 14.31 -3.56
CA SER A 567 -25.02 13.67 -3.72
C SER A 567 -24.64 13.46 -5.19
N VAL A 568 -25.60 13.06 -6.01
CA VAL A 568 -25.44 12.89 -7.47
C VAL A 568 -25.12 14.23 -8.12
N LEU A 569 -25.91 15.27 -7.84
CA LEU A 569 -25.71 16.62 -8.40
C LEU A 569 -24.37 17.24 -7.99
N GLN A 570 -23.95 17.06 -6.73
CA GLN A 570 -22.65 17.55 -6.28
C GLN A 570 -21.49 16.89 -7.03
N ARG A 571 -21.66 15.63 -7.47
CA ARG A 571 -20.64 14.90 -8.22
C ARG A 571 -20.62 15.31 -9.69
N ILE A 572 -21.78 15.47 -10.32
CA ILE A 572 -21.89 15.92 -11.71
C ILE A 572 -21.32 17.34 -11.86
N ASN A 573 -21.68 18.28 -10.97
CA ASN A 573 -21.19 19.66 -11.01
C ASN A 573 -19.70 19.82 -10.66
N LYS A 574 -19.03 18.80 -10.10
CA LYS A 574 -17.58 18.79 -9.84
C LYS A 574 -16.74 18.40 -11.06
N ASN A 575 -17.35 18.05 -12.19
CA ASN A 575 -16.70 17.83 -13.47
C ASN A 575 -16.87 19.05 -14.43
N PRO A 576 -16.48 20.30 -14.10
CA PRO A 576 -16.41 21.37 -15.09
C PRO A 576 -15.13 21.20 -15.91
N GLY A 577 -15.13 20.21 -16.80
CA GLY A 577 -14.06 19.95 -17.77
C GLY A 577 -14.30 20.58 -19.13
N GLU A 578 -15.49 21.15 -19.37
CA GLU A 578 -15.84 21.84 -20.61
C GLU A 578 -16.52 23.15 -20.23
N THR A 579 -15.76 24.24 -20.29
CA THR A 579 -16.35 25.56 -20.46
C THR A 579 -16.78 25.64 -21.93
N PRO A 580 -18.04 25.97 -22.26
CA PRO A 580 -18.38 26.28 -23.63
C PRO A 580 -17.59 27.52 -24.05
N SER A 581 -16.87 27.42 -25.17
CA SER A 581 -16.14 28.52 -25.78
C SER A 581 -17.06 29.76 -25.86
N PRO A 582 -16.68 30.93 -25.33
CA PRO A 582 -17.40 32.15 -25.64
C PRO A 582 -17.11 32.50 -27.10
N GLY A 583 -18.17 32.73 -27.87
CA GLY A 583 -18.11 33.17 -29.26
C GLY A 583 -17.53 34.57 -29.43
#